data_AF-A0A4U6CQX1-F1
#
_entry.id   AF-A0A4U6CQX1-F1
#
_cell.length_a   1.000
_cell.length_b   1.000
_cell.length_c   1.000
_cell.angle_alpha   90.00
_cell.angle_beta   90.00
_cell.angle_gamma   90.00
#
_symmetry.space_group_name_H-M   'P 1'
#
loop_
_entity.id
_entity.type
_entity.pdbx_description
1 polymer ?
#
loop_
_entity_poly.entity_id
_entity_poly.type
_entity_poly.pdbx_seq_one_letter_code
_entity_poly.pdbx_strand_id
1 'polypeptide(L)'
;MAKSRNISVFAAARRILSGRIDVQTPSKPGESYVKTKVYRAWSNIKTALNPRSKDHIPNITMCESWRDFKKFRNDVGEQMDPNMTFSRLDKSKGFYPENCSWLTKSEASKINAEFMKKNGRLIGRKRQYSKIDK
;
A
#
# COMPACT_ATOMS: atom_id res chain seq x y z
N MET A 1 26.63 11.63 17.66
CA MET A 1 26.09 11.76 16.29
C MET A 1 27.04 11.25 15.21
N ALA A 2 28.31 11.68 15.15
CA ALA A 2 29.24 11.26 14.08
C ALA A 2 29.57 9.76 14.09
N LYS A 3 30.03 9.23 15.24
CA LYS A 3 30.34 7.80 15.42
C LYS A 3 29.11 6.89 15.28
N SER A 4 27.97 7.31 15.84
CA SER A 4 26.72 6.52 15.84
C SER A 4 26.04 6.42 14.47
N ARG A 5 26.36 7.32 13.52
CA ARG A 5 25.76 7.34 12.18
C ARG A 5 26.77 7.10 11.06
N ASN A 6 28.01 6.74 11.40
CA ASN A 6 29.11 6.54 10.46
C ASN A 6 29.26 7.71 9.45
N ILE A 7 29.26 8.95 9.96
CA ILE A 7 29.41 10.18 9.17
C ILE A 7 30.59 11.00 9.68
N SER A 8 31.19 11.84 8.82
CA SER A 8 32.28 12.73 9.23
C SER A 8 31.83 13.73 10.30
N VAL A 9 32.77 14.15 11.15
CA VAL A 9 32.53 15.15 12.20
C VAL A 9 31.99 16.46 11.59
N PHE A 10 32.55 16.88 10.45
CA PHE A 10 32.08 18.05 9.71
C PHE A 10 30.63 17.92 9.21
N ALA A 11 30.25 16.75 8.70
CA ALA A 11 28.87 16.49 8.27
C ALA A 11 27.88 16.45 9.45
N ALA A 12 28.31 15.96 10.61
CA ALA A 12 27.52 16.02 11.84
C ALA A 12 27.32 17.47 12.32
N ALA A 13 28.39 18.28 12.33
CA ALA A 13 28.32 19.70 12.71
C ALA A 13 27.38 20.50 11.79
N ARG A 14 27.48 20.32 10.46
CA ARG A 14 26.56 20.97 9.52
C ARG A 14 25.11 20.55 9.70
N ARG A 15 24.84 19.29 10.09
CA ARG A 15 23.48 18.82 10.38
C ARG A 15 22.90 19.48 11.63
N ILE A 16 23.70 19.60 12.69
CA ILE A 16 23.29 20.30 13.93
C ILE A 16 22.98 21.76 13.62
N LEU A 17 23.88 22.46 12.91
CA LEU A 17 23.71 23.88 12.57
C LEU A 17 22.49 24.14 11.68
N SER A 18 22.13 23.19 10.80
CA SER A 18 20.94 23.30 9.95
C SER A 18 19.67 22.69 10.56
N GLY A 19 19.68 22.29 11.84
CA GLY A 19 18.52 21.67 12.51
C GLY A 19 18.12 20.30 11.96
N ARG A 20 18.96 19.68 11.11
CA ARG A 20 18.69 18.40 10.43
C ARG A 20 19.20 17.21 11.24
N ILE A 21 18.68 17.09 12.46
CA ILE A 21 19.16 16.12 13.46
C ILE A 21 18.54 14.73 13.22
N ASP A 22 17.32 14.66 12.69
CA ASP A 22 16.57 13.41 12.48
C ASP A 22 16.69 12.82 11.07
N VAL A 23 17.63 13.32 10.27
CA VAL A 23 17.86 12.81 8.92
C VAL A 23 18.38 11.38 8.98
N GLN A 24 17.57 10.44 8.48
CA GLN A 24 18.01 9.06 8.27
C GLN A 24 19.03 8.98 7.13
N THR A 25 20.06 8.17 7.31
CA THR A 25 21.03 7.88 6.25
C THR A 25 20.28 7.21 5.09
N PRO A 26 20.47 7.66 3.84
CA PRO A 26 19.86 7.00 2.69
C PRO A 26 20.33 5.54 2.63
N SER A 27 19.47 4.65 2.15
CA SER A 27 19.85 3.25 1.88
C SER A 27 21.04 3.19 0.95
N LYS A 28 21.93 2.20 1.14
CA LYS A 28 23.03 1.95 0.21
C LYS A 28 22.48 1.65 -1.19
N PRO A 29 23.26 1.89 -2.27
CA PRO A 29 22.89 1.47 -3.61
C PRO A 29 22.50 -0.02 -3.63
N GLY A 30 21.34 -0.35 -4.20
CA GLY A 30 20.81 -1.72 -4.25
C GLY A 30 19.97 -2.17 -3.04
N GLU A 31 20.08 -1.52 -1.88
CA GLU A 31 19.34 -1.89 -0.66
C GLU A 31 18.03 -1.08 -0.47
N SER A 32 17.67 -0.26 -1.47
CA SER A 32 16.50 0.61 -1.36
C SER A 32 15.19 -0.14 -1.62
N TYR A 33 14.32 -0.18 -0.62
CA TYR A 33 13.00 -0.82 -0.75
C TYR A 33 12.02 -0.02 -1.61
N VAL A 34 12.28 1.25 -1.92
CA VAL A 34 11.28 2.15 -2.55
C VAL A 34 10.76 1.64 -3.90
N LYS A 35 11.57 0.82 -4.61
CA LYS A 35 11.19 0.22 -5.89
C LYS A 35 10.51 -1.15 -5.75
N THR A 36 10.50 -1.74 -4.56
CA THR A 36 9.92 -3.07 -4.30
C THR A 36 8.39 -3.02 -4.28
N LYS A 37 7.76 -4.15 -4.60
CA LYS A 37 6.29 -4.27 -4.53
C LYS A 37 5.74 -4.08 -3.13
N VAL A 38 6.44 -4.61 -2.12
CA VAL A 38 6.06 -4.49 -0.71
C VAL A 38 5.98 -3.03 -0.30
N TYR A 39 7.01 -2.23 -0.63
CA TYR A 39 6.99 -0.80 -0.33
C TYR A 39 5.88 -0.06 -1.06
N ARG A 40 5.65 -0.39 -2.35
CA ARG A 40 4.53 0.18 -3.11
C ARG A 40 3.18 -0.16 -2.48
N ALA A 41 2.97 -1.39 -2.05
CA ALA A 41 1.77 -1.81 -1.34
C ALA A 41 1.57 -0.99 -0.06
N TRP A 42 2.59 -0.92 0.80
CA TRP A 42 2.54 -0.13 2.02
C TRP A 42 2.25 1.35 1.76
N SER A 43 2.91 1.94 0.75
CA SER A 43 2.67 3.32 0.34
C SER A 43 1.23 3.54 -0.13
N ASN A 44 0.67 2.61 -0.91
CA ASN A 44 -0.71 2.68 -1.38
C ASN A 44 -1.71 2.58 -0.22
N ILE A 45 -1.44 1.76 0.80
CA ILE A 45 -2.27 1.71 2.02
C ILE A 45 -2.32 3.08 2.69
N LYS A 46 -1.17 3.72 2.89
CA LYS A 46 -1.12 5.07 3.47
C LYS A 46 -1.87 6.10 2.62
N THR A 47 -1.76 6.01 1.29
CA THR A 47 -2.53 6.85 0.37
C THR A 47 -4.03 6.63 0.53
N ALA A 48 -4.48 5.38 0.68
CA ALA A 48 -5.89 5.05 0.91
C ALA A 48 -6.41 5.56 2.27
N LEU A 49 -5.55 5.63 3.29
CA LEU A 49 -5.91 6.14 4.62
C LEU A 49 -5.82 7.66 4.74
N ASN A 50 -5.20 8.35 3.79
CA ASN A 50 -5.01 9.80 3.83
C ASN A 50 -6.27 10.53 3.33
N PRO A 51 -6.97 11.33 4.18
CA PRO A 51 -8.19 12.03 3.78
C PRO A 51 -8.02 13.04 2.63
N ARG A 52 -6.78 13.50 2.39
CA ARG A 52 -6.46 14.43 1.30
C ARG A 52 -6.20 13.72 -0.04
N SER A 53 -6.19 12.39 -0.06
CA SER A 53 -5.97 11.60 -1.27
C SER A 53 -7.25 11.43 -2.06
N LYS A 54 -7.15 11.42 -3.40
CA LYS A 54 -8.26 11.02 -4.28
C LYS A 54 -8.69 9.57 -4.04
N ASP A 55 -7.74 8.71 -3.67
CA ASP A 55 -7.97 7.29 -3.41
C ASP A 55 -8.35 7.02 -1.95
N HIS A 56 -8.73 8.06 -1.19
CA HIS A 56 -9.10 7.91 0.22
C HIS A 56 -10.31 6.98 0.37
N ILE A 57 -10.20 6.04 1.30
CA ILE A 57 -11.28 5.15 1.68
C ILE A 57 -11.71 5.56 3.09
N PRO A 58 -12.90 6.14 3.25
CA PRO A 58 -13.35 6.61 4.56
C PRO A 58 -13.65 5.42 5.49
N ASN A 59 -13.55 5.66 6.80
CA ASN A 59 -13.96 4.74 7.86
C ASN A 59 -13.24 3.38 7.89
N ILE A 60 -12.04 3.30 7.32
CA ILE A 60 -11.16 2.14 7.47
C ILE A 60 -9.83 2.55 8.11
N THR A 61 -9.19 1.61 8.79
CA THR A 61 -7.91 1.81 9.47
C THR A 61 -6.91 0.74 9.04
N MET A 62 -5.68 0.86 9.52
CA MET A 62 -4.65 -0.18 9.42
C MET A 62 -4.22 -0.59 10.82
N CYS A 63 -3.81 -1.85 11.01
CA CYS A 63 -3.26 -2.28 12.28
C CYS A 63 -2.01 -1.47 12.66
N GLU A 64 -1.82 -1.27 13.96
CA GLU A 64 -0.81 -0.34 14.48
C GLU A 64 0.63 -0.77 14.11
N SER A 65 0.89 -2.09 14.08
CA SER A 65 2.20 -2.63 13.69
C SER A 65 2.59 -2.23 12.27
N TRP A 66 1.64 -2.19 11.34
CA TRP A 66 1.89 -1.87 9.94
C TRP A 66 2.15 -0.38 9.68
N ARG A 67 2.07 0.49 10.69
CA ARG A 67 2.60 1.86 10.58
C ARG A 67 4.13 1.87 10.44
N ASP A 68 4.80 0.83 10.93
CA ASP A 68 6.22 0.60 10.67
C ASP A 68 6.39 -0.29 9.43
N PHE A 69 7.08 0.23 8.42
CA PHE A 69 7.34 -0.52 7.18
C PHE A 69 8.09 -1.84 7.41
N LYS A 70 9.00 -1.91 8.40
CA LYS A 70 9.75 -3.15 8.69
C LYS A 70 8.83 -4.24 9.23
N LYS A 71 7.90 -3.88 10.13
CA LYS A 71 6.89 -4.80 10.65
C LYS A 71 5.92 -5.24 9.55
N PHE A 72 5.44 -4.29 8.74
CA PHE A 72 4.63 -4.60 7.56
C PHE A 72 5.33 -5.61 6.65
N ARG A 73 6.59 -5.35 6.25
CA ARG A 73 7.35 -6.25 5.37
C ARG A 73 7.57 -7.63 6.00
N ASN A 74 7.78 -7.71 7.31
CA ASN A 74 7.95 -8.97 8.01
C ASN A 74 6.67 -9.82 7.96
N ASP A 75 5.51 -9.18 8.13
CA ASP A 75 4.22 -9.88 8.14
C ASP A 75 3.77 -10.29 6.73
N VAL A 76 3.98 -9.43 5.72
CA VAL A 76 3.47 -9.66 4.35
C VAL A 76 4.45 -10.38 3.42
N GLY A 77 5.72 -10.48 3.82
CA GLY A 77 6.80 -11.04 3.00
C GLY A 77 7.15 -10.19 1.77
N GLU A 78 8.12 -10.67 0.99
CA GLU A 78 8.44 -10.11 -0.32
C GLU A 78 7.56 -10.69 -1.42
N GLN A 79 7.31 -9.87 -2.45
CA GLN A 79 6.59 -10.32 -3.63
C GLN A 79 7.32 -9.86 -4.89
N MET A 80 7.68 -10.83 -5.73
CA MET A 80 8.45 -10.66 -6.96
C MET A 80 7.59 -10.81 -8.22
N ASP A 81 6.45 -11.51 -8.13
CA ASP A 81 5.57 -11.73 -9.29
C ASP A 81 4.94 -10.39 -9.72
N PRO A 82 5.19 -9.90 -10.97
CA PRO A 82 4.61 -8.66 -11.50
C PRO A 82 3.07 -8.67 -11.59
N ASN A 83 2.43 -9.85 -11.62
CA ASN A 83 0.98 -10.00 -11.74
C ASN A 83 0.23 -10.02 -10.41
N MET A 84 0.94 -10.06 -9.29
CA MET A 84 0.34 -9.95 -7.97
C MET A 84 0.18 -8.50 -7.48
N THR A 85 -0.90 -8.25 -6.77
CA THR A 85 -1.24 -6.99 -6.13
C THR A 85 -1.64 -7.23 -4.67
N PHE A 86 -1.22 -6.36 -3.77
CA PHE A 86 -1.62 -6.46 -2.37
C PHE A 86 -3.02 -5.90 -2.20
N SER A 87 -3.96 -6.73 -1.76
CA SER A 87 -5.39 -6.39 -1.73
C SER A 87 -6.08 -6.87 -0.47
N ARG A 88 -7.10 -6.12 -0.06
CA ARG A 88 -8.04 -6.53 1.01
C ARG A 88 -8.96 -7.64 0.53
N LEU A 89 -9.15 -8.67 1.36
CA LEU A 89 -10.06 -9.79 1.13
C LEU A 89 -11.53 -9.36 1.35
N ASP A 90 -11.78 -8.62 2.43
CA ASP A 90 -13.05 -7.93 2.70
C ASP A 90 -12.86 -6.41 2.57
N LYS A 91 -13.52 -5.82 1.57
CA LYS A 91 -13.44 -4.38 1.26
C LYS A 91 -14.16 -3.49 2.27
N SER A 92 -15.02 -4.05 3.12
CA SER A 92 -15.68 -3.32 4.21
C SER A 92 -14.79 -3.14 5.44
N LYS A 93 -13.67 -3.86 5.52
CA LYS A 93 -12.75 -3.86 6.66
C LYS A 93 -11.42 -3.16 6.36
N GLY A 94 -10.65 -2.90 7.41
CA GLY A 94 -9.34 -2.25 7.34
C GLY A 94 -8.21 -3.11 6.79
N PHE A 95 -6.97 -2.63 6.96
CA PHE A 95 -5.75 -3.32 6.56
C PHE A 95 -5.10 -4.00 7.77
N TYR A 96 -5.07 -5.32 7.77
CA TYR A 96 -4.43 -6.14 8.79
C TYR A 96 -4.10 -7.52 8.19
N PRO A 97 -3.17 -8.30 8.79
CA PRO A 97 -2.64 -9.53 8.18
C PRO A 97 -3.70 -10.50 7.69
N GLU A 98 -4.75 -10.72 8.48
CA GLU A 98 -5.80 -11.69 8.19
C GLU A 98 -6.80 -11.22 7.11
N ASN A 99 -6.82 -9.93 6.77
CA ASN A 99 -7.70 -9.37 5.75
C ASN A 99 -6.95 -8.88 4.50
N CYS A 100 -5.65 -9.10 4.40
CA CYS A 100 -4.88 -8.65 3.25
C CYS A 100 -3.98 -9.76 2.73
N SER A 101 -3.89 -9.90 1.41
CA SER A 101 -3.00 -10.87 0.78
C SER A 101 -2.51 -10.38 -0.57
N TRP A 102 -1.45 -11.01 -1.06
CA TRP A 102 -1.02 -10.90 -2.46
C TRP A 102 -1.98 -11.72 -3.32
N LEU A 103 -2.73 -11.02 -4.16
CA LEU A 103 -3.70 -11.62 -5.07
C LEU A 103 -3.28 -11.35 -6.50
N THR A 104 -3.65 -12.25 -7.40
CA THR A 104 -3.60 -11.94 -8.83
C THR A 104 -4.54 -10.77 -9.14
N LYS A 105 -4.25 -10.05 -10.24
CA LYS A 105 -5.14 -8.99 -10.74
C LYS A 105 -6.59 -9.48 -10.92
N SER A 106 -6.76 -10.74 -11.35
CA SER A 106 -8.08 -11.36 -11.56
C SER A 106 -8.84 -11.54 -10.25
N GLU A 107 -8.21 -12.12 -9.23
CA GLU A 107 -8.81 -12.32 -7.90
C GLU A 107 -9.18 -10.98 -7.25
N ALA A 108 -8.26 -10.01 -7.25
CA ALA A 108 -8.52 -8.68 -6.72
C ALA A 108 -9.68 -7.99 -7.45
N SER A 109 -9.81 -8.19 -8.77
CA SER A 109 -10.91 -7.66 -9.56
C SER A 109 -12.25 -8.33 -9.21
N LYS A 110 -12.27 -9.64 -8.97
CA LYS A 110 -13.49 -10.36 -8.55
C LYS A 110 -14.01 -9.82 -7.22
N ILE A 111 -13.13 -9.69 -6.22
CA ILE A 111 -13.48 -9.13 -4.90
C ILE A 111 -14.01 -7.70 -5.05
N ASN A 112 -13.37 -6.87 -5.88
CA ASN A 112 -13.85 -5.51 -6.14
C ASN A 112 -15.24 -5.52 -6.80
N ALA A 113 -15.47 -6.37 -7.79
CA ALA A 113 -16.74 -6.45 -8.51
C ALA A 113 -17.88 -6.90 -7.57
N GLU A 114 -17.62 -7.89 -6.71
CA GLU A 114 -18.58 -8.37 -5.70
C GLU A 114 -18.93 -7.25 -4.70
N PHE A 115 -17.93 -6.53 -4.20
CA PHE A 115 -18.16 -5.40 -3.31
C PHE A 115 -18.97 -4.29 -4.01
N MET A 116 -18.64 -3.94 -5.26
CA MET A 116 -19.36 -2.90 -6.01
C MET A 116 -20.80 -3.31 -6.31
N LYS A 117 -21.05 -4.59 -6.62
CA LYS A 117 -22.39 -5.15 -6.81
C LYS A 117 -23.21 -5.06 -5.51
N LYS A 118 -22.62 -5.44 -4.37
CA LYS A 118 -23.26 -5.34 -3.05
C LYS A 118 -23.65 -3.90 -2.68
N ASN A 119 -22.86 -2.92 -3.11
CA ASN A 119 -23.12 -1.50 -2.88
C ASN A 119 -23.95 -0.84 -4.00
N GLY A 120 -24.51 -1.59 -4.95
CA GLY A 120 -25.32 -1.05 -6.05
C GLY A 120 -24.55 -0.19 -7.06
N ARG A 121 -23.22 -0.16 -7.00
CA ARG A 121 -22.35 0.63 -7.88
C ARG A 121 -22.00 -0.06 -9.19
N LEU A 122 -22.27 -1.37 -9.29
CA LEU A 122 -22.11 -2.15 -10.51
C LEU A 122 -23.49 -2.60 -10.99
N ILE A 123 -24.06 -1.87 -11.96
CA ILE A 123 -25.29 -2.28 -12.64
C ILE A 123 -24.87 -3.24 -13.76
N GLY A 124 -25.35 -4.48 -13.70
CA GLY A 124 -25.10 -5.46 -14.77
C GLY A 124 -25.56 -4.93 -16.12
N ARG A 125 -24.85 -5.30 -17.20
CA ARG A 125 -25.26 -4.94 -18.57
C ARG A 125 -26.70 -5.41 -18.78
N LYS A 126 -27.63 -4.50 -19.10
CA LYS A 126 -29.00 -4.90 -19.47
C LYS A 126 -28.92 -5.86 -20.65
N ARG A 127 -29.54 -7.04 -20.53
CA ARG A 127 -29.62 -8.03 -21.61
C ARG A 127 -30.54 -7.44 -22.68
N GLN A 128 -29.97 -7.05 -23.82
CA GLN A 128 -30.74 -6.52 -24.94
C GLN A 128 -31.43 -7.70 -25.61
N TYR A 129 -32.73 -7.85 -25.40
CA TYR A 129 -33.52 -8.81 -26.19
C TYR A 129 -33.71 -8.21 -27.58
N SER A 130 -33.10 -8.82 -28.60
CA SER A 130 -33.41 -8.52 -29.99
C SER A 130 -34.86 -8.94 -30.23
N LYS A 131 -35.73 -7.99 -30.59
CA LYS A 131 -37.03 -8.31 -31.17
C LYS A 131 -36.76 -9.11 -32.44
N ILE A 132 -37.12 -10.40 -32.40
CA ILE A 132 -37.26 -11.20 -33.60
C ILE A 132 -38.63 -10.78 -34.15
N ASP A 133 -38.63 -9.88 -35.13
CA ASP A 133 -39.84 -9.51 -35.84
C ASP A 133 -40.30 -10.72 -36.69
N LYS A 134 -41.59 -11.05 -36.56
CA LYS A 134 -42.29 -12.11 -37.30
C LYS A 134 -42.74 -11.61 -38.66
#